data_AF-A0A1X1EMM5-F1
#
_entry.id   AF-A0A1X1EMM5-F1
#
_cell.length_a   1.000
_cell.length_b   1.000
_cell.length_c   1.000
_cell.angle_alpha   90.00
_cell.angle_beta   90.00
_cell.angle_gamma   90.00
#
_symmetry.space_group_name_H-M   'P 1'
#
loop_
_entity.id
_entity.type
_entity.pdbx_description
1 polymer ?
#
loop_
_entity_poly.entity_id
_entity_poly.type
_entity_poly.pdbx_seq_one_letter_code
_entity_poly.pdbx_strand_id
1 'polypeptide(L)'
;MNNNIKLVKVIADLAVFLEFTNEELLDPDLAVEALEQMASELQLMEEQDRNDLANTFRSISKEYTGDKREYVRELPENLGLI
;
A
#
# COMPACT_ATOMS: atom_id res chain seq x y z
N MET A 1 20.30 5.52 2.02
CA MET A 1 19.09 5.45 1.16
C MET A 1 18.81 3.99 0.86
N ASN A 2 17.92 3.37 1.61
CA ASN A 2 17.47 2.01 1.32
C ASN A 2 16.64 2.05 0.04
N ASN A 3 17.22 1.58 -1.06
CA ASN A 3 16.61 1.63 -2.38
C ASN A 3 15.63 0.45 -2.58
N ASN A 4 14.69 0.30 -1.65
CA ASN A 4 13.73 -0.81 -1.62
C ASN A 4 12.46 -0.52 -2.43
N ILE A 5 12.57 0.29 -3.49
CA ILE A 5 11.45 0.64 -4.39
C ILE A 5 10.70 -0.61 -4.87
N LYS A 6 11.42 -1.72 -5.11
CA LYS A 6 10.80 -2.99 -5.52
C LYS A 6 9.99 -3.65 -4.41
N LEU A 7 10.40 -3.55 -3.14
CA LEU A 7 9.58 -4.02 -2.03
C LEU A 7 8.32 -3.17 -1.87
N VAL A 8 8.46 -1.84 -1.93
CA VAL A 8 7.31 -0.93 -1.85
C VAL A 8 6.33 -1.16 -3.02
N LYS A 9 6.85 -1.43 -4.22
CA LYS A 9 6.04 -1.80 -5.39
C LYS A 9 5.25 -3.08 -5.16
N VAL A 10 5.86 -4.11 -4.56
CA VAL A 10 5.16 -5.36 -4.22
C VAL A 10 4.04 -5.11 -3.21
N ILE A 11 4.29 -4.30 -2.18
CA ILE A 11 3.27 -3.94 -1.19
C ILE A 11 2.12 -3.18 -1.86
N ALA A 12 2.43 -2.19 -2.71
CA ALA A 12 1.42 -1.44 -3.46
C ALA A 12 0.62 -2.33 -4.42
N ASP A 13 1.26 -3.28 -5.09
CA ASP A 13 0.59 -4.22 -5.98
C ASP A 13 -0.35 -5.16 -5.23
N LEU A 14 0.05 -5.61 -4.03
CA LEU A 14 -0.82 -6.39 -3.16
C LEU A 14 -2.01 -5.57 -2.65
N ALA A 15 -1.78 -4.34 -2.19
CA ALA A 15 -2.88 -3.47 -1.75
C ALA A 15 -3.88 -3.20 -2.90
N VAL A 16 -3.37 -2.92 -4.10
CA VAL A 16 -4.20 -2.77 -5.30
C VAL A 16 -4.95 -4.07 -5.64
N PHE A 17 -4.33 -5.23 -5.46
CA PHE A 17 -5.01 -6.50 -5.67
C PHE A 17 -6.17 -6.68 -4.67
N LEU A 18 -5.95 -6.40 -3.39
CA LEU A 18 -6.97 -6.51 -2.35
C LEU A 18 -8.15 -5.55 -2.59
N GLU A 19 -7.86 -4.30 -2.98
CA GLU A 19 -8.88 -3.27 -3.21
C GLU A 19 -9.67 -3.47 -4.52
N PHE A 20 -8.98 -3.80 -5.62
CA PHE A 20 -9.57 -3.77 -6.96
C PHE A 20 -9.97 -5.15 -7.50
N THR A 21 -9.87 -6.22 -6.70
CA THR A 21 -10.41 -7.53 -7.09
C THR A 21 -11.92 -7.54 -6.86
N ASN A 22 -12.65 -8.11 -7.81
CA ASN A 22 -14.10 -8.22 -7.75
C ASN A 22 -14.55 -9.07 -6.54
N GLU A 23 -15.62 -8.67 -5.87
CA GLU A 23 -16.21 -9.36 -4.72
C GLU A 23 -16.65 -10.82 -4.99
N GLU A 24 -16.92 -11.19 -6.24
CA GLU A 24 -17.19 -12.57 -6.65
C GLU A 24 -15.94 -13.47 -6.61
N LEU A 25 -14.74 -12.88 -6.63
CA LEU A 25 -13.45 -13.59 -6.66
C LEU A 25 -12.69 -13.49 -5.34
N LEU A 26 -12.87 -12.41 -4.58
CA LEU A 26 -12.25 -12.18 -3.30
C LEU A 26 -13.28 -11.58 -2.35
N ASP A 27 -13.48 -12.23 -1.21
CA ASP A 27 -14.35 -11.73 -0.15
C ASP A 27 -13.84 -10.35 0.33
N PRO A 28 -14.64 -9.28 0.24
CA PRO A 28 -14.21 -7.94 0.63
C PRO A 28 -13.82 -7.84 2.10
N ASP A 29 -14.48 -8.56 3.01
CA ASP A 29 -14.18 -8.53 4.43
C ASP A 29 -12.80 -9.17 4.69
N LEU A 30 -12.49 -10.29 4.00
CA LEU A 30 -11.17 -10.91 4.07
C LEU A 30 -10.08 -10.04 3.43
N ALA A 31 -10.41 -9.30 2.36
CA ALA A 31 -9.48 -8.38 1.72
C ALA A 31 -9.10 -7.22 2.66
N VAL A 32 -10.10 -6.65 3.34
CA VAL A 32 -9.90 -5.60 4.36
C VAL A 32 -9.07 -6.15 5.52
N GLU A 33 -9.40 -7.33 6.07
CA GLU A 33 -8.63 -7.93 7.17
C GLU A 33 -7.15 -8.12 6.79
N ALA A 34 -6.86 -8.60 5.58
CA ALA A 34 -5.49 -8.75 5.10
C ALA A 34 -4.76 -7.41 4.96
N LEU A 35 -5.46 -6.36 4.49
CA LEU A 35 -4.90 -5.01 4.38
C LEU A 35 -4.61 -4.42 5.77
N GLU A 36 -5.49 -4.62 6.74
CA GLU A 36 -5.32 -4.17 8.13
C GLU A 36 -4.14 -4.88 8.82
N GLN A 37 -4.00 -6.20 8.65
CA GLN A 37 -2.85 -6.94 9.16
C GLN A 37 -1.53 -6.41 8.58
N MET A 38 -1.51 -6.15 7.27
CA MET A 38 -0.34 -5.57 6.61
C MET A 38 -0.05 -4.15 7.12
N ALA A 39 -1.07 -3.31 7.30
CA ALA A 39 -0.94 -1.97 7.85
C ALA A 39 -0.32 -2.00 9.26
N SER A 40 -0.83 -2.88 10.13
CA SER A 40 -0.34 -3.07 11.50
C SER A 40 1.15 -3.37 11.53
N GLU A 41 1.63 -4.32 10.71
CA GLU A 41 3.05 -4.66 10.65
C GLU A 41 3.92 -3.51 10.12
N LEU A 42 3.44 -2.76 9.11
CA LEU A 42 4.16 -1.61 8.57
C LEU A 42 4.22 -0.44 9.56
N GLN A 43 3.21 -0.26 10.41
CA GLN A 43 3.19 0.76 11.46
C GLN A 43 4.26 0.50 12.54
N LEU A 44 4.69 -0.74 12.74
CA LEU A 44 5.75 -1.10 13.69
C LEU A 44 7.16 -0.70 13.23
N MET A 45 7.32 -0.29 11.97
CA MET A 45 8.60 0.23 11.47
C MET A 45 9.00 1.52 12.20
N GLU A 46 10.30 1.81 12.26
CA GLU A 46 10.81 3.08 12.79
C GLU A 46 10.27 4.27 11.99
N GLU A 47 10.10 5.42 12.65
CA GLU A 47 9.48 6.61 12.04
C GLU A 47 10.15 7.02 10.72
N GLN A 48 11.48 6.98 10.66
CA GLN A 48 12.22 7.29 9.44
C GLN A 48 11.89 6.30 8.30
N ASP A 49 11.80 5.01 8.61
CA ASP A 49 11.49 3.99 7.60
C ASP A 49 10.04 4.08 7.12
N ARG A 50 9.08 4.43 8.01
CA ARG A 50 7.69 4.72 7.62
C ARG A 50 7.59 5.94 6.71
N ASN A 51 8.33 7.00 7.01
CA ASN A 51 8.39 8.20 6.17
C ASN A 51 9.00 7.92 4.79
N ASP A 52 10.07 7.13 4.74
CA ASP A 52 10.70 6.69 3.49
C ASP A 52 9.74 5.82 2.66
N LEU A 53 9.01 4.91 3.31
CA LEU A 53 7.96 4.09 2.70
C LEU A 53 6.83 4.94 2.13
N ALA A 54 6.29 5.88 2.92
CA ALA A 54 5.22 6.79 2.53
C ALA A 54 5.59 7.63 1.29
N ASN A 55 6.79 8.19 1.29
CA ASN A 55 7.31 8.96 0.15
C ASN A 55 7.51 8.07 -1.08
N THR A 56 7.92 6.82 -0.88
CA THR A 56 8.11 5.87 -1.99
C THR A 56 6.77 5.51 -2.63
N PHE A 57 5.70 5.24 -1.84
CA PHE A 57 4.34 5.03 -2.39
C PHE A 57 3.90 6.16 -3.30
N ARG A 58 4.02 7.41 -2.81
CA ARG A 58 3.70 8.61 -3.60
C ARG A 58 4.53 8.70 -4.88
N SER A 59 5.82 8.37 -4.82
CA SER A 59 6.71 8.38 -5.98
C SER A 59 6.34 7.33 -7.03
N ILE A 60 6.02 6.10 -6.60
CA ILE A 60 5.67 4.99 -7.52
C ILE A 60 4.23 5.07 -8.03
N SER A 61 3.34 5.82 -7.37
CA SER A 61 1.93 5.99 -7.80
C SER A 61 1.81 6.37 -9.28
N LYS A 62 2.76 7.15 -9.80
CA LYS A 62 2.82 7.56 -11.22
C LYS A 62 2.96 6.38 -12.21
N GLU A 63 3.44 5.23 -11.75
CA GLU A 63 3.55 4.00 -12.55
C GLU A 63 2.19 3.30 -12.74
N TYR A 64 1.18 3.69 -11.96
CA TYR A 64 -0.20 3.19 -12.06
C TYR A 64 -1.07 4.18 -12.87
N THR A 65 -2.26 3.72 -13.26
CA THR A 65 -3.21 4.46 -14.10
C THR A 65 -4.61 4.46 -13.49
N GLY A 66 -5.38 5.53 -13.72
CA GLY A 66 -6.76 5.66 -13.24
C GLY A 66 -6.83 5.61 -11.71
N ASP A 67 -7.88 4.99 -11.18
CA ASP A 67 -8.16 4.91 -9.74
C ASP A 67 -7.03 4.24 -8.95
N LYS A 68 -6.31 3.29 -9.56
CA LYS A 68 -5.14 2.64 -8.95
C LYS A 68 -4.00 3.61 -8.65
N ARG A 69 -3.82 4.65 -9.48
CA ARG A 69 -2.82 5.69 -9.22
C ARG A 69 -3.18 6.49 -7.97
N GLU A 70 -4.45 6.87 -7.86
CA GLU A 70 -4.94 7.65 -6.73
C GLU A 70 -4.84 6.83 -5.44
N TYR A 71 -5.34 5.60 -5.47
CA TYR A 71 -5.25 4.67 -4.36
C TYR A 71 -3.82 4.47 -3.86
N VAL A 72 -2.86 4.20 -4.75
CA VAL A 72 -1.44 4.03 -4.37
C VAL A 72 -0.82 5.32 -3.81
N ARG A 73 -1.28 6.49 -4.26
CA ARG A 73 -0.83 7.78 -3.72
C ARG A 73 -1.32 8.01 -2.29
N GLU A 74 -2.53 7.55 -1.97
CA GLU A 74 -3.22 7.68 -0.68
C GLU A 74 -2.92 6.51 0.29
N LEU A 75 -2.18 5.49 -0.14
CA LEU A 75 -1.75 4.39 0.73
C LEU A 75 -1.06 4.83 2.03
N PRO A 76 -0.19 5.86 2.05
CA PRO A 76 0.41 6.31 3.30
C PRO A 76 -0.62 6.67 4.37
N GLU A 77 -1.66 7.40 3.98
CA GLU A 77 -2.77 7.80 4.83
C GLU A 77 -3.66 6.60 5.19
N ASN A 78 -4.03 5.77 4.20
CA ASN A 78 -4.91 4.61 4.39
C ASN A 78 -4.28 3.53 5.28
N LEU A 79 -2.95 3.38 5.25
CA LEU A 79 -2.21 2.45 6.08
C LEU A 79 -1.76 3.07 7.42
N GLY A 80 -2.10 4.33 7.71
CA GLY A 80 -1.74 5.01 8.95
C GLY A 80 -0.24 5.19 9.16
N LEU A 81 0.52 5.41 8.08
CA LEU A 81 1.98 5.59 8.15
C LEU A 81 2.40 7.02 8.51
N ILE A 82 1.49 7.99 8.32
CA ILE A 82 1.67 9.44 8.51
C ILE A 82 0.46 10.09 9.16
#